data_AF-A0A4R6ZFB3-F1
#
_entry.id   AF-A0A4R6ZFB3-F1
#
_cell.length_a   1.000
_cell.length_b   1.000
_cell.length_c   1.000
_cell.angle_alpha   90.00
_cell.angle_beta   90.00
_cell.angle_gamma   90.00
#
_symmetry.space_group_name_H-M   'P 1'
#
loop_
_entity.id
_entity.type
_entity.pdbx_description
1 polymer ?
#
loop_
_entity_poly.entity_id
_entity_poly.type
_entity_poly.pdbx_seq_one_letter_code
_entity_poly.pdbx_strand_id
1 'polypeptide(L)' 'MKMKLLIAGLLTSLMMAGSALAMDSETIEEHMAKINDNYVKAVEEEGKVEALEEKVEALEEMIQMIIDDQDS' A
#
# COMPACT_ATOMS: atom_id res chain seq x y z
N MET A 1 18.31 -3.24 -5.26
CA MET A 1 18.67 -1.81 -5.43
C MET A 1 17.46 -0.90 -5.69
N LYS A 2 16.26 -1.43 -5.96
CA LYS A 2 15.01 -0.67 -6.10
C LYS A 2 14.38 -0.23 -4.76
N MET A 3 14.67 -0.94 -3.67
CA MET A 3 14.06 -0.75 -2.33
C MET A 3 14.27 0.64 -1.68
N LYS A 4 15.38 1.34 -1.97
CA LYS A 4 15.63 2.67 -1.39
C LYS A 4 14.75 3.77 -1.99
N LEU A 5 14.23 3.55 -3.21
CA LEU A 5 13.40 4.54 -3.90
C LEU A 5 11.92 4.39 -3.49
N LEU A 6 11.44 3.16 -3.35
CA LEU A 6 10.04 2.87 -2.97
C LEU A 6 9.71 3.44 -1.57
N ILE A 7 10.49 3.09 -0.55
CA ILE A 7 10.25 3.53 0.84
C ILE A 7 10.30 5.06 1.00
N ALA A 8 11.15 5.74 0.22
CA ALA A 8 11.25 7.20 0.27
C ALA A 8 10.03 7.89 -0.38
N GLY A 9 9.44 7.27 -1.41
CA GLY A 9 8.19 7.71 -2.02
C GLY A 9 7.02 7.60 -1.04
N LEU A 10 6.85 6.42 -0.44
CA LEU A 10 5.79 6.15 0.54
C LEU A 10 5.81 7.12 1.73
N LEU A 11 6.99 7.41 2.30
CA LEU A 11 7.07 8.32 3.45
C LEU A 11 6.64 9.75 3.09
N THR A 12 7.00 10.19 1.88
CA THR A 12 6.67 11.54 1.40
C THR A 12 5.18 11.66 1.10
N SER A 13 4.56 10.63 0.51
CA SER A 13 3.11 10.61 0.25
C SER A 13 2.30 10.54 1.55
N LEU A 14 2.71 9.72 2.54
CA LEU A 14 2.06 9.63 3.85
C LEU A 14 2.10 10.95 4.64
N MET A 15 3.21 11.69 4.56
CA MET A 15 3.32 13.00 5.20
C MET A 15 2.38 14.06 4.59
N MET A 16 2.03 13.93 3.31
CA MET A 16 1.08 14.83 2.64
C MET A 16 -0.38 14.41 2.85
N ALA A 17 -0.66 13.12 2.99
CA ALA A 17 -2.01 12.57 3.18
C ALA A 17 -2.52 12.61 4.66
N GLY A 18 -1.65 12.92 5.62
CA GLY A 18 -1.93 12.83 7.07
C GLY A 18 -3.03 13.75 7.61
N SER A 19 -3.60 14.66 6.81
CA SER A 19 -4.68 15.56 7.23
C SER A 19 -6.09 15.19 6.74
N ALA A 20 -6.27 14.23 5.81
CA ALA A 20 -7.56 14.02 5.13
C ALA A 20 -8.19 12.63 5.27
N LEU A 21 -7.45 11.61 5.69
CA LEU A 21 -7.93 10.22 5.67
C LEU A 21 -8.78 9.87 6.91
N ALA A 22 -9.96 10.44 6.99
CA ALA A 22 -11.05 10.03 7.88
C ALA A 22 -12.35 9.76 7.10
N MET A 23 -12.22 9.27 5.85
CA MET A 23 -13.35 9.02 4.95
C MET A 23 -13.69 7.52 4.87
N ASP A 24 -14.99 7.26 4.80
CA ASP A 24 -15.72 5.98 4.78
C ASP A 24 -14.98 4.84 4.06
N SER A 25 -14.67 3.75 4.78
CA SER A 25 -13.48 2.91 4.50
C SER A 25 -13.77 1.46 4.12
N GLU A 26 -15.00 1.09 3.71
CA GLU A 26 -15.30 -0.32 3.36
C GLU A 26 -14.42 -0.81 2.19
N THR A 27 -14.32 -0.02 1.11
CA THR A 27 -13.44 -0.33 -0.03
C THR A 27 -11.96 -0.38 0.36
N ILE A 28 -11.51 0.51 1.24
CA ILE A 28 -10.11 0.51 1.72
C ILE A 28 -9.85 -0.72 2.60
N GLU A 29 -10.80 -1.10 3.45
CA GLU A 29 -10.73 -2.29 4.29
C GLU A 29 -10.68 -3.56 3.44
N GLU A 30 -11.49 -3.66 2.38
CA GLU A 30 -11.46 -4.77 1.43
C GLU A 30 -10.11 -4.88 0.71
N HIS A 31 -9.58 -3.75 0.22
CA HIS A 31 -8.27 -3.72 -0.42
C HIS A 31 -7.14 -4.11 0.55
N MET A 32 -7.17 -3.59 1.79
CA MET A 32 -6.21 -3.98 2.83
C MET A 32 -6.29 -5.46 3.21
N ALA A 33 -7.50 -6.02 3.30
CA ALA A 33 -7.69 -7.44 3.57
C ALA A 33 -7.09 -8.29 2.45
N LYS A 34 -7.31 -7.91 1.19
CA LYS A 34 -6.75 -8.57 0.01
C LYS A 34 -5.21 -8.50 -0.03
N ILE A 35 -4.63 -7.34 0.27
CA ILE A 35 -3.18 -7.15 0.36
C ILE A 35 -2.58 -8.09 1.43
N ASN A 36 -3.25 -8.22 2.58
CA ASN A 36 -2.78 -9.12 3.65
C ASN A 36 -2.92 -10.60 3.28
N ASP A 37 -4.00 -11.02 2.61
CA ASP A 37 -4.17 -12.40 2.17
C ASP A 37 -3.11 -12.80 1.13
N ASN A 38 -2.82 -11.90 0.19
CA ASN A 38 -1.74 -12.09 -0.79
C ASN A 38 -0.37 -12.19 -0.12
N TYR A 39 -0.10 -11.33 0.87
CA TYR A 39 1.14 -11.40 1.64
C TYR A 39 1.35 -12.77 2.31
N VAL A 40 0.31 -13.31 2.95
CA VAL A 40 0.42 -14.61 3.63
C VAL A 40 0.77 -15.73 2.64
N LYS A 41 0.16 -15.72 1.45
CA LYS A 41 0.47 -16.69 0.38
C LYS A 41 1.89 -16.52 -0.17
N ALA A 42 2.28 -15.28 -0.49
CA ALA A 42 3.59 -14.97 -1.04
C ALA A 42 4.73 -15.30 -0.05
N VAL A 43 4.49 -15.19 1.27
CA VAL A 43 5.48 -15.60 2.28
C VAL A 43 5.81 -17.09 2.18
N GLU A 44 4.82 -17.93 1.87
CA GLU A 44 5.01 -19.38 1.74
C GLU A 44 5.66 -19.76 0.40
N GLU A 45 5.34 -19.04 -0.68
CA GLU A 45 5.78 -19.36 -2.04
C GLU A 45 7.12 -18.71 -2.43
N GLU A 46 7.33 -17.45 -2.05
CA GLU A 46 8.42 -16.61 -2.56
C GLU A 46 9.42 -16.20 -1.46
N GLY A 47 8.99 -16.31 -0.20
CA GLY A 47 9.78 -15.93 0.95
C GLY A 47 9.44 -14.53 1.46
N LYS A 48 9.90 -14.26 2.69
CA LYS A 48 9.42 -13.11 3.47
C LYS A 48 9.80 -11.75 2.88
N VAL A 49 10.96 -11.65 2.22
CA VAL A 49 11.44 -10.35 1.72
C VAL A 49 10.68 -9.97 0.47
N GLU A 50 10.61 -10.88 -0.50
CA GLU A 50 9.85 -10.74 -1.74
C GLU A 50 8.36 -10.47 -1.45
N ALA A 51 7.74 -11.25 -0.57
CA ALA A 51 6.36 -11.00 -0.15
C ALA A 51 6.15 -9.62 0.51
N LEU A 52 7.15 -9.11 1.24
CA LEU A 52 7.09 -7.76 1.81
C LEU A 52 7.25 -6.68 0.73
N GLU A 53 8.06 -6.92 -0.31
CA GLU A 53 8.19 -5.99 -1.44
C GLU A 53 6.86 -5.87 -2.19
N GLU A 54 6.21 -7.00 -2.51
CA GLU A 54 4.89 -7.01 -3.16
C GLU A 54 3.82 -6.32 -2.32
N LYS A 55 3.83 -6.56 -1.00
CA LYS A 55 2.90 -5.91 -0.08
C LYS A 55 3.06 -4.39 -0.08
N VAL A 56 4.29 -3.89 -0.13
CA VAL A 56 4.56 -2.45 -0.15
C VAL A 56 4.09 -1.83 -1.47
N GLU A 57 4.37 -2.48 -2.60
CA GLU A 57 3.92 -2.00 -3.91
C GLU A 57 2.38 -1.92 -3.99
N ALA A 58 1.68 -2.94 -3.50
CA ALA A 58 0.22 -2.94 -3.45
C ALA A 58 -0.37 -1.86 -2.53
N LEU A 59 0.33 -1.50 -1.45
CA LEU A 59 -0.08 -0.39 -0.57
C LEU A 59 0.14 0.98 -1.24
N GLU A 60 1.22 1.15 -2.01
CA GLU A 60 1.48 2.36 -2.79
C GLU A 60 0.39 2.60 -3.83
N GLU A 61 -0.01 1.55 -4.56
CA GLU A 61 -1.12 1.62 -5.52
C GLU A 61 -2.45 1.99 -4.85
N MET A 62 -2.75 1.39 -3.69
CA MET A 62 -3.96 1.73 -2.94
C MET A 62 -3.97 3.21 -2.52
N ILE A 63 -2.84 3.72 -2.04
CA ILE A 63 -2.71 5.14 -1.67
C ILE A 63 -2.88 6.04 -2.90
N GLN A 64 -2.30 5.67 -4.04
CA GLN A 64 -2.44 6.45 -5.27
C GLN A 64 -3.90 6.54 -5.72
N MET A 65 -4.65 5.43 -5.71
CA MET A 65 -6.09 5.44 -6.01
C MET A 65 -6.86 6.38 -5.09
N ILE A 66 -6.55 6.38 -3.78
CA ILE A 66 -7.19 7.26 -2.80
C ILE A 66 -6.87 8.75 -3.05
N ILE A 67 -5.67 9.07 -3.52
CA ILE A 67 -5.28 10.45 -3.87
C ILE A 67 -6.02 10.88 -5.14
N ASP A 68 -6.01 10.04 -6.18
CA ASP A 68 -6.64 10.35 -7.47
C ASP A 68 -8.18 10.53 -7.34
N ASP A 69 -8.81 9.74 -6.47
CA ASP A 69 -10.25 9.85 -6.15
C ASP A 69 -10.59 11.16 -5.40
N GLN A 70 -9.63 11.75 -4.66
CA GLN A 70 -9.84 13.02 -3.94
C GLN A 70 -9.69 14.26 -4.83
N ASP A 71 -8.99 14.16 -5.96
CA ASP A 71 -8.78 15.25 -6.93
C ASP A 71 -9.92 15.37 -7.97
N SER A 72 -10.93 14.47 -7.93
CA SER A 72 -12.09 14.40 -8.84
C SER A 72 -13.37 15.03 -8.25
#